data_AF-A0A0E3PJU0-F1
#
_entry.id   AF-A0A0E3PJU0-F1
#
_cell.length_a   1.000
_cell.length_b   1.000
_cell.length_c   1.000
_cell.angle_alpha   90.00
_cell.angle_beta   90.00
_cell.angle_gamma   90.00
#
_symmetry.space_group_name_H-M   'P 1'
#
loop_
_entity.id
_entity.type
_entity.pdbx_description
1 polymer ?
#
loop_
_entity_poly.entity_id
_entity_poly.type
_entity_poly.pdbx_seq_one_letter_code
_entity_poly.pdbx_strand_id
1 'polypeptide(L)'
;MNFTDIIEFAKKPQIYTEGNAVMWTDDHISKQLLDVHLNPDIDLASRRRTSIKSTVDWILNSVNLEKMNILDLGCGPGLYVELMADRGHKVTGVDFSKNSIEYARSEAIKKNLDIEYLNLNYLELREENKYNLVIRLSQNHSLFYNWVISHLNFYFISTRID
;
A
#
# COMPACT_ATOMS: atom_id res chain seq x y z
N MET A 1 -0.50 -2.23 34.14
CA MET A 1 -0.44 -0.87 33.56
C MET A 1 -0.92 0.08 34.63
N ASN A 2 -0.07 1.02 35.05
CA ASN A 2 -0.39 2.02 36.08
C ASN A 2 -1.10 3.22 35.42
N PHE A 3 -1.90 3.96 36.19
CA PHE A 3 -2.58 5.18 35.73
C PHE A 3 -1.60 6.21 35.16
N THR A 4 -0.40 6.30 35.73
CA THR A 4 0.65 7.21 35.25
C THR A 4 1.10 6.87 33.83
N ASP A 5 1.20 5.58 33.50
CA ASP A 5 1.59 5.10 32.17
C ASP A 5 0.54 5.55 31.14
N ILE A 6 -0.75 5.46 31.48
CA ILE A 6 -1.85 5.88 30.60
C ILE A 6 -1.78 7.38 30.31
N ILE A 7 -1.52 8.21 31.32
CA ILE A 7 -1.37 9.66 31.15
C ILE A 7 -0.18 9.99 30.25
N GLU A 8 0.91 9.24 30.36
CA GLU A 8 2.09 9.41 29.52
C GLU A 8 1.81 9.01 28.05
N PHE A 9 1.16 7.87 27.82
CA PHE A 9 0.76 7.43 26.47
C PHE A 9 -0.28 8.33 25.80
N ALA A 10 -1.11 9.03 26.58
CA ALA A 10 -2.13 9.93 26.05
C ALA A 10 -1.58 11.30 25.60
N LYS A 11 -0.32 11.63 25.90
CA LYS A 11 0.28 12.91 25.46
C LYS A 11 0.44 12.92 23.94
N LYS A 12 0.03 14.02 23.32
CA LYS A 12 0.26 14.24 21.88
C LYS A 12 1.78 14.22 21.61
N PRO A 13 2.27 13.44 20.64
CA PRO A 13 3.68 13.43 20.30
C PRO A 13 4.14 14.78 19.75
N GLN A 14 5.45 15.04 19.79
CA GLN A 14 6.03 16.21 19.16
C GLN A 14 5.78 16.17 17.65
N ILE A 15 5.62 17.34 17.04
CA ILE A 15 5.45 17.44 15.59
C ILE A 15 6.70 16.85 14.93
N TYR A 16 6.49 15.95 13.95
CA TYR A 16 7.52 15.16 13.25
C TYR A 16 8.20 14.03 14.04
N THR A 17 7.69 13.66 15.23
CA THR A 17 8.12 12.40 15.85
C THR A 17 7.80 11.23 14.93
N GLU A 18 8.78 10.36 14.71
CA GLU A 18 8.59 9.14 13.93
C GLU A 18 7.53 8.24 14.60
N GLY A 19 6.58 7.75 13.81
CA GLY A 19 5.60 6.79 14.28
C GLY A 19 6.24 5.42 14.49
N ASN A 20 5.76 4.69 15.49
CA ASN A 20 6.10 3.28 15.64
C ASN A 20 5.16 2.46 14.74
N ALA A 21 5.70 1.71 13.79
CA ALA A 21 4.92 0.92 12.82
C ALA A 21 4.11 -0.24 13.45
N VAL A 22 4.04 -0.31 14.78
CA VAL A 22 3.53 -1.40 15.61
C VAL A 22 2.14 -1.84 15.21
N MET A 23 1.26 -0.91 14.85
CA MET A 23 -0.12 -1.22 14.44
C MET A 23 -0.18 -2.23 13.27
N TRP A 24 0.78 -2.16 12.35
CA TRP A 24 0.77 -2.96 11.12
C TRP A 24 1.66 -4.21 11.19
N THR A 25 2.58 -4.25 12.15
CA THR A 25 3.58 -5.33 12.32
C THR A 25 3.29 -6.23 13.51
N ASP A 26 2.52 -5.76 14.50
CA ASP A 26 2.03 -6.61 15.58
C ASP A 26 1.13 -7.71 15.02
N ASP A 27 1.43 -8.96 15.34
CA ASP A 27 0.77 -10.13 14.76
C ASP A 27 -0.74 -10.17 15.06
N HIS A 28 -1.15 -9.70 16.23
CA HIS A 28 -2.56 -9.72 16.62
C HIS A 28 -3.33 -8.58 15.94
N ILE A 29 -2.79 -7.36 15.98
CA ILE A 29 -3.44 -6.17 15.42
C ILE A 29 -3.50 -6.27 13.90
N SER A 30 -2.41 -6.67 13.25
CA SER A 30 -2.32 -6.74 11.79
C SER A 30 -3.24 -7.80 11.18
N LYS A 31 -3.54 -8.91 11.87
CA LYS A 31 -4.56 -9.87 11.43
C LYS A 31 -5.95 -9.25 11.41
N GLN A 32 -6.32 -8.51 12.46
CA GLN A 32 -7.61 -7.82 12.50
C GLN A 32 -7.69 -6.74 11.41
N LEU A 33 -6.60 -6.02 11.16
CA LEU A 33 -6.54 -5.05 10.08
C LEU A 33 -6.70 -5.70 8.70
N LEU A 34 -6.09 -6.86 8.49
CA LEU A 34 -6.30 -7.64 7.27
C LEU A 34 -7.78 -8.01 7.10
N ASP A 35 -8.46 -8.48 8.15
CA ASP A 35 -9.89 -8.78 8.08
C ASP A 35 -10.73 -7.54 7.70
N VAL A 36 -10.38 -6.36 8.22
CA VAL A 36 -11.04 -5.10 7.87
C VAL A 36 -10.75 -4.71 6.40
N HIS A 37 -9.54 -4.92 5.89
CA HIS A 37 -9.22 -4.69 4.48
C HIS A 37 -10.03 -5.57 3.53
N LEU A 38 -10.26 -6.83 3.92
CA LEU A 38 -10.94 -7.83 3.10
C LEU A 38 -12.46 -7.76 3.21
N ASN A 39 -12.99 -7.02 4.18
CA ASN A 39 -14.42 -6.89 4.39
C ASN A 39 -15.05 -6.00 3.29
N PRO A 40 -15.94 -6.53 2.43
CA PRO A 40 -16.52 -5.77 1.33
C PRO A 40 -17.52 -4.69 1.78
N ASP A 41 -18.02 -4.78 3.01
CA ASP A 41 -19.04 -3.89 3.58
C ASP A 41 -18.43 -2.69 4.32
N ILE A 42 -17.12 -2.72 4.58
CA ILE A 42 -16.41 -1.72 5.40
C ILE A 42 -15.37 -1.00 4.54
N ASP A 43 -15.49 0.32 4.44
CA ASP A 43 -14.55 1.20 3.73
C ASP A 43 -13.65 1.94 4.74
N LEU A 44 -12.99 1.18 5.62
CA LEU A 44 -12.14 1.74 6.69
C LEU A 44 -10.65 1.52 6.43
N ALA A 45 -10.28 0.31 6.01
CA ALA A 45 -8.88 -0.05 5.70
C ALA A 45 -8.62 -0.09 4.19
N SER A 46 -9.55 -0.68 3.42
CA SER A 46 -9.53 -0.64 1.95
C SER A 46 -10.82 -0.04 1.41
N ARG A 47 -10.72 0.62 0.25
CA ARG A 47 -11.88 1.07 -0.51
C ARG A 47 -12.72 -0.12 -0.99
N ARG A 48 -14.02 0.11 -1.20
CA ARG A 48 -14.89 -0.90 -1.84
C ARG A 48 -14.34 -1.36 -3.18
N ARG A 49 -14.53 -2.63 -3.50
CA ARG A 49 -14.00 -3.26 -4.73
C ARG A 49 -14.39 -2.52 -6.02
N THR A 50 -15.59 -1.93 -6.08
CA THR A 50 -16.03 -1.09 -7.20
C THR A 50 -15.17 0.15 -7.35
N SER A 51 -14.90 0.86 -6.26
CA SER A 51 -14.03 2.03 -6.23
C SER A 51 -12.60 1.66 -6.59
N ILE A 52 -12.07 0.56 -6.06
CA ILE A 52 -10.74 0.04 -6.44
C ILE A 52 -10.68 -0.19 -7.95
N LYS A 53 -11.66 -0.90 -8.53
CA LYS A 53 -11.72 -1.17 -9.96
C LYS A 53 -11.74 0.12 -10.79
N SER A 54 -12.62 1.06 -10.46
CA SER A 54 -12.70 2.35 -11.15
C SER A 54 -11.41 3.15 -11.06
N THR A 55 -10.74 3.16 -9.91
CA THR A 55 -9.44 3.80 -9.73
C THR A 55 -8.37 3.15 -10.60
N VAL A 56 -8.28 1.80 -10.61
CA VAL A 56 -7.32 1.08 -11.47
C VAL A 56 -7.57 1.39 -12.95
N ASP A 57 -8.82 1.32 -13.40
CA ASP A 57 -9.18 1.64 -14.79
C ASP A 57 -8.80 3.08 -15.14
N TRP A 58 -9.08 4.04 -14.26
CA TRP A 58 -8.73 5.43 -14.47
C TRP A 58 -7.21 5.66 -14.54
N ILE A 59 -6.42 5.08 -13.63
CA ILE A 59 -4.96 5.18 -13.64
C ILE A 59 -4.40 4.63 -14.95
N LEU A 60 -4.80 3.41 -15.32
CA LEU A 60 -4.26 2.71 -16.49
C LEU A 60 -4.68 3.40 -17.80
N ASN A 61 -5.89 3.95 -17.88
CA ASN A 61 -6.32 4.74 -19.05
C ASN A 61 -5.64 6.11 -19.14
N SER A 62 -5.15 6.65 -18.02
CA SER A 62 -4.46 7.95 -17.98
C SER A 62 -3.02 7.86 -18.48
N VAL A 63 -2.47 6.65 -18.61
CA VAL A 63 -1.10 6.41 -19.07
C VAL A 63 -1.13 5.70 -20.43
N ASN A 64 -0.35 6.20 -21.38
CA ASN A 64 -0.38 5.72 -22.77
C ASN A 64 0.62 4.58 -23.02
N LEU A 65 0.57 3.52 -22.22
CA LEU A 65 1.47 2.36 -22.32
C LEU A 65 0.70 1.05 -22.21
N GLU A 66 0.83 0.18 -23.22
CA GLU A 66 0.11 -1.10 -23.27
C GLU A 66 0.55 -2.09 -22.18
N LYS A 67 1.85 -2.14 -21.86
CA LYS A 67 2.41 -2.97 -20.80
C LYS A 67 3.40 -2.16 -19.99
N MET A 68 3.32 -2.29 -18.67
CA MET A 68 4.11 -1.50 -17.74
C MET A 68 4.67 -2.39 -16.64
N ASN A 69 5.83 -2.00 -16.12
CA ASN A 69 6.33 -2.42 -14.83
C ASN A 69 5.82 -1.42 -13.78
N ILE A 70 4.95 -1.87 -12.88
CA ILE A 70 4.27 -1.01 -11.91
C ILE A 70 4.75 -1.35 -10.49
N LEU A 71 5.00 -0.33 -9.68
CA LEU A 71 5.28 -0.45 -8.25
C LEU A 71 4.14 0.14 -7.42
N ASP A 72 3.57 -0.64 -6.50
CA ASP A 72 2.59 -0.16 -5.53
C ASP A 72 3.20 -0.08 -4.12
N LEU A 73 3.28 1.14 -3.59
CA LEU A 73 3.88 1.45 -2.30
C LEU A 73 2.83 1.47 -1.18
N GLY A 74 2.91 0.50 -0.28
CA GLY A 74 1.89 0.27 0.75
C GLY A 74 0.69 -0.50 0.19
N CYS A 75 0.97 -1.59 -0.54
CA CYS A 75 -0.03 -2.33 -1.30
C CYS A 75 -1.03 -3.13 -0.44
N GLY A 76 -0.78 -3.25 0.87
CA GLY A 76 -1.62 -4.02 1.79
C GLY A 76 -1.84 -5.46 1.29
N PRO A 77 -3.09 -5.96 1.27
CA PRO A 77 -3.40 -7.31 0.79
C PRO A 77 -3.43 -7.44 -0.74
N GLY A 78 -2.94 -6.45 -1.48
CA GLY A 78 -2.71 -6.55 -2.92
C GLY A 78 -3.95 -6.30 -3.80
N LEU A 79 -5.04 -5.72 -3.28
CA LEU A 79 -6.29 -5.56 -4.04
C LEU A 79 -6.15 -4.75 -5.34
N TYR A 80 -5.31 -3.71 -5.34
CA TYR A 80 -5.01 -2.92 -6.55
C TYR A 80 -4.01 -3.65 -7.45
N VAL A 81 -2.97 -4.23 -6.84
CA VAL A 81 -1.89 -4.98 -7.50
C VAL A 81 -2.45 -6.14 -8.33
N GLU A 82 -3.37 -6.92 -7.77
CA GLU A 82 -4.05 -8.01 -8.47
C GLU A 82 -4.78 -7.53 -9.73
N LEU A 83 -5.54 -6.44 -9.63
CA LEU A 83 -6.31 -5.90 -10.74
C LEU A 83 -5.41 -5.34 -11.86
N MET A 84 -4.25 -4.79 -11.52
CA MET A 84 -3.27 -4.33 -12.50
C MET A 84 -2.58 -5.52 -13.19
N ALA A 85 -2.24 -6.57 -12.44
CA ALA A 85 -1.66 -7.79 -13.00
C ALA A 85 -2.65 -8.53 -13.93
N ASP A 86 -3.92 -8.60 -13.54
CA ASP A 86 -5.00 -9.20 -14.35
C ASP A 86 -5.22 -8.45 -15.68
N ARG A 87 -4.85 -7.15 -15.73
CA ARG A 87 -4.83 -6.35 -16.97
C ARG A 87 -3.57 -6.52 -17.81
N GLY A 88 -2.67 -7.43 -17.43
CA GLY A 88 -1.48 -7.81 -18.19
C GLY A 88 -0.23 -6.97 -17.90
N HIS A 89 -0.23 -6.18 -16.83
CA HIS A 89 0.95 -5.45 -16.37
C HIS A 89 1.82 -6.31 -15.45
N LYS A 90 3.13 -6.03 -15.42
CA LYS A 90 4.04 -6.62 -14.44
C LYS A 90 4.00 -5.76 -13.19
N VAL A 91 3.65 -6.33 -12.04
CA VAL A 91 3.43 -5.53 -10.83
C VAL A 91 4.29 -6.04 -9.68
N THR A 92 4.91 -5.09 -8.98
CA THR A 92 5.57 -5.31 -7.70
C THR A 92 4.80 -4.57 -6.60
N GLY A 93 4.34 -5.29 -5.58
CA GLY A 93 3.69 -4.72 -4.40
C GLY A 93 4.63 -4.70 -3.20
N VAL A 94 4.72 -3.56 -2.52
CA VAL A 94 5.54 -3.41 -1.30
C VAL A 94 4.63 -3.09 -0.12
N ASP A 95 4.74 -3.84 0.96
CA ASP A 95 4.09 -3.52 2.23
C ASP A 95 4.88 -4.08 3.41
N PHE A 96 4.92 -3.38 4.53
CA PHE A 96 5.66 -3.84 5.71
C PHE A 96 4.82 -4.78 6.61
N SER A 97 3.51 -4.88 6.38
CA SER A 97 2.66 -5.85 7.07
C SER A 97 2.84 -7.26 6.52
N LYS A 98 3.46 -8.14 7.31
CA LYS A 98 3.71 -9.53 6.95
C LYS A 98 2.41 -10.29 6.63
N ASN A 99 1.38 -10.13 7.45
CA ASN A 99 0.09 -10.80 7.27
C ASN A 99 -0.59 -10.42 5.95
N SER A 100 -0.58 -9.14 5.59
CA SER A 100 -1.11 -8.66 4.32
C SER A 100 -0.33 -9.21 3.12
N ILE A 101 1.00 -9.22 3.19
CA ILE A 101 1.84 -9.77 2.11
C ILE A 101 1.67 -11.29 1.95
N GLU A 102 1.59 -12.03 3.05
CA GLU A 102 1.35 -13.48 3.01
C GLU A 102 0.00 -13.81 2.37
N TYR A 103 -1.04 -13.07 2.74
CA TYR A 103 -2.35 -13.16 2.08
C TYR A 103 -2.25 -12.85 0.58
N ALA A 104 -1.64 -11.72 0.22
CA ALA A 104 -1.55 -11.26 -1.17
C ALA A 104 -0.80 -12.27 -2.07
N ARG A 105 0.29 -12.86 -1.55
CA ARG A 105 1.02 -13.94 -2.24
C ARG A 105 0.15 -15.18 -2.43
N SER A 106 -0.60 -15.59 -1.40
CA SER A 106 -1.51 -16.74 -1.49
C SER A 106 -2.57 -16.53 -2.57
N GLU A 107 -3.17 -15.34 -2.62
CA GLU A 107 -4.18 -15.01 -3.61
C GLU A 107 -3.64 -14.93 -5.03
N ALA A 108 -2.45 -14.35 -5.22
CA ALA A 108 -1.78 -14.33 -6.53
C ALA A 108 -1.51 -15.75 -7.05
N ILE A 109 -1.04 -16.66 -6.19
CA ILE A 109 -0.83 -18.07 -6.54
C ILE A 109 -2.15 -18.73 -6.96
N LYS A 110 -3.22 -18.56 -6.16
CA LYS A 110 -4.55 -19.12 -6.48
C LYS A 110 -5.11 -18.64 -7.81
N LYS A 111 -4.85 -17.36 -8.15
CA LYS A 111 -5.33 -16.71 -9.37
C LYS A 111 -4.35 -16.85 -10.55
N ASN A 112 -3.20 -17.51 -10.34
CA ASN A 112 -2.13 -17.65 -11.32
C ASN A 112 -1.65 -16.30 -11.89
N LEU A 113 -1.47 -15.31 -11.01
CA LEU A 113 -0.98 -13.98 -11.35
C LEU A 113 0.53 -13.87 -11.10
N ASP A 114 1.28 -13.35 -12.07
CA ASP A 114 2.72 -13.08 -11.96
C ASP A 114 2.94 -11.73 -11.25
N ILE A 115 2.99 -11.77 -9.93
CA ILE A 115 3.14 -10.60 -9.06
C ILE A 115 4.30 -10.81 -8.09
N GLU A 116 5.19 -9.81 -8.02
CA GLU A 116 6.25 -9.78 -7.03
C GLU A 116 5.75 -9.04 -5.77
N TYR A 117 5.78 -9.69 -4.61
CA TYR A 117 5.45 -9.03 -3.33
C TYR A 117 6.67 -8.96 -2.42
N LEU A 118 6.98 -7.77 -1.94
CA LEU A 118 8.09 -7.51 -1.02
C LEU A 118 7.55 -7.09 0.35
N ASN A 119 7.87 -7.88 1.37
CA ASN A 119 7.57 -7.52 2.75
C ASN A 119 8.68 -6.64 3.33
N LEU A 120 8.60 -5.33 3.11
CA LEU A 120 9.61 -4.37 3.53
C LEU A 120 9.01 -2.98 3.77
N ASN A 121 9.70 -2.16 4.55
CA ASN A 121 9.42 -0.74 4.64
C ASN A 121 9.84 -0.07 3.32
N TYR A 122 8.90 0.50 2.56
CA TYR A 122 9.24 1.08 1.25
C TYR A 122 10.27 2.22 1.33
N LEU A 123 10.46 2.86 2.49
CA LEU A 123 11.53 3.85 2.70
C LEU A 123 12.94 3.25 2.59
N GLU A 124 13.04 1.93 2.75
CA GLU A 124 14.27 1.13 2.62
C GLU A 124 14.45 0.56 1.21
N LEU A 125 13.50 0.78 0.31
CA LEU A 125 13.63 0.34 -1.09
C LEU A 125 14.81 1.07 -1.76
N ARG A 126 15.61 0.32 -2.52
CA ARG A 126 16.82 0.82 -3.23
C ARG A 126 16.82 0.41 -4.70
N GLU A 127 15.65 0.33 -5.32
CA GLU A 127 15.51 -0.03 -6.73
C GLU A 127 15.51 1.23 -7.60
N GLU A 128 16.29 1.20 -8.68
CA GLU A 128 16.42 2.31 -9.63
C GLU A 128 16.02 1.86 -11.04
N ASN A 129 15.33 2.71 -11.79
CA ASN A 129 15.01 2.53 -13.22
C ASN A 129 14.28 1.21 -13.60
N LYS A 130 13.60 0.54 -12.65
CA LYS A 130 12.87 -0.73 -12.88
C LYS A 130 11.42 -0.55 -13.33
N TYR A 131 10.79 0.57 -12.92
CA TYR A 131 9.35 0.78 -13.04
C TYR A 131 9.02 1.88 -14.06
N ASN A 132 7.88 1.75 -14.75
CA ASN A 132 7.32 2.80 -15.61
C ASN A 132 6.32 3.67 -14.85
N LEU A 133 5.70 3.10 -13.81
CA LEU A 133 4.68 3.73 -12.99
C LEU A 133 4.88 3.33 -11.52
N VAL A 134 4.88 4.32 -10.64
CA VAL A 134 4.90 4.11 -9.19
C VAL A 134 3.64 4.76 -8.60
N ILE A 135 2.84 3.96 -7.91
CA ILE A 135 1.61 4.41 -7.27
C ILE A 135 1.71 4.28 -5.75
N ARG A 136 0.94 5.12 -5.07
CA ARG A 136 0.58 4.97 -3.67
C ARG A 136 -0.85 5.40 -3.50
N LEU A 137 -1.70 4.47 -3.08
CA LEU A 137 -3.12 4.70 -2.90
C LEU A 137 -3.43 4.60 -1.41
N SER A 138 -3.18 5.69 -0.67
CA SER A 138 -3.41 5.75 0.78
C SER A 138 -4.17 7.03 1.17
N GLN A 139 -5.06 6.93 2.16
CA GLN A 139 -5.87 8.06 2.66
C GLN A 139 -5.07 9.07 3.51
N ASN A 140 -3.82 8.78 3.87
CA ASN A 140 -3.00 9.59 4.80
C ASN A 140 -1.77 10.20 4.10
N HIS A 141 -1.67 11.53 4.12
CA HIS A 141 -0.70 12.31 3.33
C HIS A 141 0.64 12.63 4.01
N SER A 142 0.86 12.27 5.29
CA SER A 142 1.88 12.93 6.10
C SER A 142 3.35 12.58 5.82
N LEU A 143 3.67 11.50 5.10
CA LEU A 143 5.06 11.04 4.95
C LEU A 143 5.53 10.78 3.51
N PHE A 144 4.67 10.93 2.51
CA PHE A 144 4.97 10.42 1.17
C PHE A 144 5.68 11.42 0.24
N TYR A 145 5.30 12.70 0.31
CA TYR A 145 5.71 13.69 -0.71
C TYR A 145 7.22 13.96 -0.74
N ASN A 146 7.87 14.04 0.41
CA ASN A 146 9.29 14.40 0.48
C ASN A 146 10.24 13.29 0.04
N TRP A 147 9.86 12.02 0.23
CA TRP A 147 10.70 10.87 -0.13
C TRP A 147 10.70 10.59 -1.64
N VAL A 148 9.53 10.65 -2.29
CA VAL A 148 9.42 10.41 -3.75
C VAL A 148 10.20 11.44 -4.55
N ILE A 149 10.07 12.73 -4.23
CA ILE A 149 10.76 13.82 -4.96
C ILE A 149 12.29 13.74 -4.82
N SER A 150 12.79 13.17 -3.72
CA SER A 150 14.23 13.08 -3.47
C SER A 150 14.89 11.84 -4.05
N HIS A 151 14.13 10.77 -4.35
CA HIS A 151 14.73 9.46 -4.68
C HIS A 151 14.16 8.79 -5.94
N LEU A 152 13.09 9.31 -6.56
CA LEU A 152 12.43 8.64 -7.70
C LEU A 152 11.98 9.65 -8.79
N ASN A 153 12.61 9.58 -9.97
CA ASN A 153 12.24 10.34 -11.17
C ASN A 153 11.05 9.69 -11.92
N PHE A 154 9.83 9.74 -11.38
CA PHE A 154 8.65 9.17 -12.04
C PHE A 154 7.47 10.14 -12.20
N TYR A 155 6.63 9.87 -13.21
CA TYR A 155 5.28 10.43 -13.33
C TYR A 155 4.45 9.96 -12.13
N PHE A 156 4.27 10.84 -11.15
CA PHE A 156 3.49 10.55 -9.96
C PHE A 156 2.04 10.97 -10.16
N ILE A 157 1.12 10.01 -10.13
CA ILE A 157 -0.31 10.27 -10.05
C ILE A 157 -0.73 10.13 -8.58
N SER A 158 -0.75 11.25 -7.86
CA SER A 158 -1.42 11.38 -6.57
C SER A 158 -2.87 11.76 -6.82
N THR A 159 -3.80 10.83 -6.65
CA THR A 159 -5.20 11.25 -6.61
C THR A 159 -5.55 11.70 -5.20
N ARG A 160 -5.77 13.01 -5.03
CA ARG A 160 -6.85 13.46 -4.15
C ARG A 160 -8.14 13.00 -4.82
N ILE A 161 -8.83 12.06 -4.21
CA ILE A 161 -10.25 11.88 -4.47
C ILE A 161 -10.88 12.21 -3.12
N ASP A 162 -11.32 13.46 -3.08
CA ASP A 162 -12.15 14.15 -2.10
C ASP A 162 -13.09 13.24 -1.30
#